data_AF-A0A919GM53-F1
#
_entry.id   AF-A0A919GM53-F1
#
_cell.length_a   1.000
_cell.length_b   1.000
_cell.length_c   1.000
_cell.angle_alpha   90.00
_cell.angle_beta   90.00
_cell.angle_gamma   90.00
#
_symmetry.space_group_name_H-M   'P 1'
#
loop_
_entity.id
_entity.type
_entity.pdbx_description
1 polymer ?
#
loop_
_entity_poly.entity_id
_entity_poly.type
_entity_poly.pdbx_seq_one_letter_code
_entity_poly.pdbx_strand_id
1 'polypeptide(L)'
;MSPSAPPPTALIPAQVTASGSARDLRRVFSARRDPYVLAVGFFVAYAAVSVGRYRHMGTRSWDLGIFEQAVRGYAHFQAPIVDLKGPGFNVLGDHFSPVTALLAPIYRVVPSPVTLLVAQAALFALSAVPVTRVAARMLGRARGLAVGVAYGLSWGLQRAVDFDFHEICFAVPLIAFSLEALLTQRWRAALLWALPLVLVKEDLGLTTAALAVVVALRARKHGSARTVPYAIAVASFGAVAALLTFTVIIPAFNATGGYDYWTKVGEAGPLEGTDTKIRTLLWLLVPTSGLLALRSPILIAALPTLGWRFLSSDDHYWGTDWHYSAVLMPIVTLALVDALPAARHSARPWLRSYAFHLPATVAAAALALTASLPLSALTEADAYRVPDRVTAVERLLDTVPDGATVESNIGPITRLTSRCRVFWIGRAKGLTPDYIVFNNSSRWVKDVPGYARQLHPRAQYELRGLVQGYVLLKRTSP
;
A
#
# COMPACT_ATOMS: atom_id res chain seq x y z
N MET A 1 -47.38 27.30 72.23
CA MET A 1 -48.40 27.35 71.16
C MET A 1 -47.74 27.90 69.91
N SER A 2 -47.85 27.15 68.83
CA SER A 2 -46.94 27.07 67.68
C SER A 2 -47.04 28.24 66.68
N PRO A 3 -45.96 28.56 65.95
CA PRO A 3 -46.02 29.43 64.78
C PRO A 3 -46.53 28.66 63.56
N SER A 4 -47.41 29.30 62.79
CA SER A 4 -48.09 28.79 61.60
C SER A 4 -47.14 28.62 60.41
N ALA A 5 -47.17 27.46 59.77
CA ALA A 5 -46.41 27.12 58.56
C ALA A 5 -46.97 27.80 57.28
N PRO A 6 -46.13 28.17 56.29
CA PRO A 6 -46.57 28.63 54.98
C PRO A 6 -46.91 27.47 54.03
N PRO A 7 -47.74 27.68 52.98
CA PRO A 7 -48.20 26.63 52.07
C PRO A 7 -47.12 26.20 51.05
N PRO A 8 -47.21 24.99 50.47
CA PRO A 8 -46.21 24.48 49.54
C PRO A 8 -46.38 25.06 48.13
N THR A 9 -45.31 25.68 47.62
CA THR A 9 -45.19 26.16 46.23
C THR A 9 -44.95 24.98 45.29
N ALA A 10 -45.90 24.70 44.40
CA ALA A 10 -45.73 23.74 43.31
C ALA A 10 -44.75 24.30 42.27
N LEU A 11 -43.59 23.64 42.11
CA LEU A 11 -42.63 23.92 41.05
C LEU A 11 -43.11 23.30 39.73
N ILE A 12 -43.72 24.11 38.86
CA ILE A 12 -43.89 23.77 37.44
C ILE A 12 -42.53 23.98 36.75
N PRO A 13 -41.91 22.97 36.11
CA PRO A 13 -40.67 23.18 35.37
C PRO A 13 -40.91 24.05 34.13
N ALA A 14 -40.18 25.17 34.03
CA ALA A 14 -40.19 26.03 32.86
C ALA A 14 -39.67 25.28 31.62
N GLN A 15 -40.37 25.44 30.49
CA GLN A 15 -39.93 24.94 29.20
C GLN A 15 -38.62 25.61 28.79
N VAL A 16 -37.55 24.82 28.67
CA VAL A 16 -36.28 25.26 28.08
C VAL A 16 -36.49 25.41 26.57
N THR A 17 -36.69 26.64 26.11
CA THR A 17 -36.69 26.97 24.68
C THR A 17 -35.29 26.71 24.12
N ALA A 18 -35.16 25.66 23.33
CA ALA A 18 -33.96 25.30 22.60
C ALA A 18 -33.69 26.28 21.44
N SER A 19 -33.04 27.42 21.72
CA SER A 19 -32.55 28.34 20.69
C SER A 19 -31.16 27.95 20.16
N GLY A 20 -30.97 26.66 19.86
CA GLY A 20 -29.67 26.09 19.45
C GLY A 20 -29.79 25.16 18.25
N SER A 21 -30.34 25.60 17.11
CA SER A 21 -30.61 24.67 16.00
C SER A 21 -30.19 25.12 14.59
N ALA A 22 -29.37 26.16 14.44
CA ALA A 22 -28.78 26.46 13.12
C ALA A 22 -27.28 26.80 13.14
N ARG A 23 -26.80 27.54 14.15
CA ARG A 23 -25.38 27.89 14.29
C ARG A 23 -24.52 26.73 14.79
N ASP A 24 -25.04 25.89 15.68
CA ASP A 24 -24.32 24.72 16.20
C ASP A 24 -24.24 23.57 15.20
N LEU A 25 -25.30 23.34 14.41
CA LEU A 25 -25.22 22.41 13.28
C LEU A 25 -24.19 22.88 12.24
N ARG A 26 -24.14 24.19 11.91
CA ARG A 26 -23.09 24.73 11.03
C ARG A 26 -21.68 24.59 11.62
N ARG A 27 -21.49 24.64 12.94
CA ARG A 27 -20.18 24.37 13.58
C ARG A 27 -19.80 22.89 13.55
N VAL A 28 -20.77 21.99 13.75
CA VAL A 28 -20.58 20.53 13.64
C VAL A 28 -20.30 20.12 12.18
N PHE A 29 -20.98 20.73 11.20
CA PHE A 29 -20.66 20.58 9.76
C PHE A 29 -19.44 21.38 9.30
N SER A 30 -18.93 22.32 10.12
CA SER A 30 -17.61 22.95 9.95
C SER A 30 -16.47 22.12 10.51
N ALA A 31 -16.75 20.90 10.99
CA ALA A 31 -15.74 19.85 11.13
C ALA A 31 -15.06 19.67 9.76
N ARG A 32 -13.89 20.31 9.67
CA ARG A 32 -13.14 20.70 8.48
C ARG A 32 -13.12 19.60 7.44
N ARG A 33 -13.78 19.84 6.29
CA ARG A 33 -13.81 18.94 5.12
C ARG A 33 -12.42 18.70 4.52
N ASP A 34 -11.42 19.50 4.91
CA ASP A 34 -10.06 19.52 4.36
C ASP A 34 -9.42 18.12 4.21
N PRO A 35 -9.41 17.21 5.22
CA PRO A 35 -8.81 15.89 5.07
C PRO A 35 -9.47 15.05 3.97
N TYR A 36 -10.78 15.17 3.81
CA TYR A 36 -11.55 14.43 2.81
C TYR A 36 -11.37 15.03 1.41
N VAL A 37 -11.36 16.35 1.30
CA VAL A 37 -11.07 17.05 0.03
C VAL A 37 -9.66 16.69 -0.45
N LEU A 38 -8.70 16.70 0.47
CA LEU A 38 -7.33 16.32 0.17
C LEU A 38 -7.22 14.85 -0.25
N ALA A 39 -7.89 13.93 0.46
CA ALA A 39 -7.95 12.53 0.08
C ALA A 39 -8.58 12.34 -1.30
N VAL A 40 -9.69 13.02 -1.62
CA VAL A 40 -10.29 12.95 -2.97
C VAL A 40 -9.32 13.47 -4.03
N GLY A 41 -8.63 14.58 -3.77
CA GLY A 41 -7.60 15.11 -4.68
C GLY A 41 -6.48 14.11 -4.94
N PHE A 42 -5.93 13.49 -3.89
CA PHE A 42 -4.91 12.45 -4.03
C PHE A 42 -5.45 11.18 -4.69
N PHE A 43 -6.69 10.78 -4.43
CA PHE A 43 -7.31 9.64 -5.11
C PHE A 43 -7.33 9.86 -6.62
N VAL A 44 -7.82 11.03 -7.06
CA VAL A 44 -7.86 11.38 -8.49
C VAL A 44 -6.45 11.42 -9.08
N ALA A 45 -5.49 12.04 -8.38
CA ALA A 45 -4.11 12.14 -8.83
C ALA A 45 -3.43 10.77 -8.96
N TYR A 46 -3.54 9.92 -7.93
CA TYR A 46 -2.96 8.57 -7.94
C TYR A 46 -3.62 7.66 -8.97
N ALA A 47 -4.95 7.68 -9.06
CA ALA A 47 -5.67 6.89 -10.05
C ALA A 47 -5.27 7.32 -11.47
N ALA A 48 -5.15 8.63 -11.73
CA ALA A 48 -4.70 9.13 -13.02
C ALA A 48 -3.29 8.64 -13.38
N VAL A 49 -2.33 8.68 -12.44
CA VAL A 49 -0.98 8.13 -12.67
C VAL A 49 -1.01 6.62 -12.91
N SER A 50 -1.62 5.82 -12.03
CA SER A 50 -1.63 4.36 -12.17
C SER A 50 -2.36 3.90 -13.43
N VAL A 51 -3.51 4.50 -13.75
CA VAL A 51 -4.29 4.17 -14.96
C VAL A 51 -3.62 4.70 -16.22
N GLY A 52 -3.02 5.89 -16.18
CA GLY A 52 -2.23 6.45 -17.27
C GLY A 52 -1.07 5.52 -17.63
N ARG A 53 -0.31 5.06 -16.62
CA ARG A 53 0.76 4.07 -16.79
C ARG A 53 0.25 2.77 -17.41
N TYR A 54 -0.89 2.25 -16.93
CA TYR A 54 -1.53 1.07 -17.51
C TYR A 54 -1.87 1.28 -18.99
N ARG A 55 -2.49 2.42 -19.34
CA ARG A 55 -2.85 2.80 -20.72
C ARG A 55 -1.65 3.00 -21.64
N HIS A 56 -0.47 3.27 -21.08
CA HIS A 56 0.78 3.38 -21.84
C HIS A 56 1.52 2.04 -21.97
N MET A 57 0.97 0.94 -21.44
CA MET A 57 1.67 -0.32 -21.24
C MET A 57 2.98 -0.16 -20.47
N GLY A 58 3.04 0.81 -19.55
CA GLY A 58 4.17 1.05 -18.65
C GLY A 58 4.21 0.10 -17.45
N THR A 59 3.73 -1.13 -17.61
CA THR A 59 3.78 -2.16 -16.57
C THR A 59 5.23 -2.52 -16.31
N ARG A 60 5.67 -2.42 -15.05
CA ARG A 60 7.08 -2.61 -14.68
C ARG A 60 7.40 -4.05 -14.28
N SER A 61 6.38 -4.79 -13.85
CA SER A 61 6.52 -6.14 -13.33
C SER A 61 5.37 -7.02 -13.84
N TRP A 62 5.34 -8.26 -13.38
CA TRP A 62 4.22 -9.20 -13.50
C TRP A 62 3.26 -9.18 -12.31
N ASP A 63 3.55 -8.40 -11.25
CA ASP A 63 2.81 -8.43 -9.98
C ASP A 63 1.33 -8.10 -10.15
N LEU A 64 0.99 -7.16 -11.04
CA LEU A 64 -0.40 -6.84 -11.34
C LEU A 64 -1.17 -8.08 -11.85
N GLY A 65 -0.54 -8.90 -12.69
CA GLY A 65 -1.13 -10.15 -13.17
C GLY A 65 -1.22 -11.21 -12.07
N ILE A 66 -0.22 -11.30 -11.19
CA ILE A 66 -0.21 -12.23 -10.04
C ILE A 66 -1.40 -11.96 -9.13
N PHE A 67 -1.55 -10.71 -8.68
CA PHE A 67 -2.64 -10.33 -7.78
C PHE A 67 -4.00 -10.40 -8.45
N GLU A 68 -4.10 -10.08 -9.74
CA GLU A 68 -5.35 -10.18 -10.46
C GLU A 68 -5.81 -11.64 -10.61
N GLN A 69 -4.92 -12.59 -10.89
CA GLN A 69 -5.26 -14.02 -10.89
C GLN A 69 -5.77 -14.48 -9.51
N ALA A 70 -5.09 -14.07 -8.43
CA ALA A 70 -5.51 -14.39 -7.06
C ALA A 70 -6.89 -13.81 -6.73
N VAL A 71 -7.12 -12.52 -6.99
CA VAL A 71 -8.41 -11.84 -6.73
C VAL A 71 -9.52 -12.41 -7.60
N ARG A 72 -9.24 -12.78 -8.86
CA ARG A 72 -10.20 -13.45 -9.74
C ARG A 72 -10.65 -14.79 -9.16
N GLY A 73 -9.73 -15.57 -8.58
CA GLY A 73 -10.05 -16.80 -7.87
C GLY A 73 -11.01 -16.54 -6.71
N TYR A 74 -10.68 -15.59 -5.83
CA TYR A 74 -11.57 -15.20 -4.73
C TYR A 74 -12.95 -14.72 -5.20
N ALA A 75 -13.01 -13.96 -6.31
CA ALA A 75 -14.28 -13.49 -6.89
C ALA A 75 -15.19 -14.61 -7.39
N HIS A 76 -14.66 -15.83 -7.55
CA HIS A 76 -15.40 -17.03 -7.92
C HIS A 76 -15.47 -18.06 -6.79
N PHE A 77 -15.14 -17.68 -5.55
CA PHE A 77 -15.06 -18.58 -4.39
C PHE A 77 -14.09 -19.76 -4.60
N GLN A 78 -13.02 -19.54 -5.35
CA GLN A 78 -11.97 -20.51 -5.62
C GLN A 78 -10.71 -20.18 -4.82
N ALA A 79 -9.82 -21.17 -4.71
CA ALA A 79 -8.48 -20.94 -4.20
C ALA A 79 -7.74 -19.87 -5.04
N PRO A 80 -6.86 -19.05 -4.43
CA PRO A 80 -6.15 -17.98 -5.12
C PRO A 80 -4.95 -18.55 -5.92
N ILE A 81 -5.28 -19.29 -6.98
CA ILE A 81 -4.30 -19.91 -7.87
C ILE A 81 -3.73 -18.87 -8.83
N VAL A 82 -2.40 -18.85 -8.93
CA VAL A 82 -1.62 -17.94 -9.78
C VAL A 82 -0.73 -18.76 -10.72
N ASP A 83 -1.32 -19.11 -11.86
CA ASP A 83 -0.65 -19.87 -12.92
C ASP A 83 0.60 -19.15 -13.49
N LEU A 84 0.70 -17.82 -13.34
CA LEU A 84 1.91 -17.06 -13.67
C LEU A 84 3.16 -17.57 -12.92
N LYS A 85 3.02 -18.03 -11.68
CA LYS A 85 4.13 -18.56 -10.89
C LYS A 85 4.41 -20.04 -11.18
N GLY A 86 3.42 -20.74 -11.73
CA GLY A 86 3.47 -22.13 -12.17
C GLY A 86 2.06 -22.75 -12.14
N PRO A 87 1.80 -23.81 -12.93
CA PRO A 87 0.48 -24.45 -12.97
C PRO A 87 -0.01 -24.84 -11.58
N GLY A 88 -1.18 -24.32 -11.18
CA GLY A 88 -1.78 -24.66 -9.89
C GLY A 88 -1.09 -24.04 -8.67
N PHE A 89 -0.17 -23.09 -8.84
CA PHE A 89 0.53 -22.45 -7.73
C PHE A 89 -0.43 -21.63 -6.86
N ASN A 90 -0.47 -21.89 -5.55
CA ASN A 90 -1.29 -21.12 -4.61
C ASN A 90 -0.49 -19.92 -4.07
N VAL A 91 -1.00 -18.69 -4.28
CA VAL A 91 -0.27 -17.46 -3.90
C VAL A 91 0.03 -17.36 -2.40
N LEU A 92 -0.77 -18.01 -1.55
CA LEU A 92 -0.56 -18.03 -0.11
C LEU A 92 0.70 -18.81 0.30
N GLY A 93 1.26 -19.63 -0.61
CA GLY A 93 2.55 -20.28 -0.48
C GLY A 93 3.75 -19.40 -0.88
N ASP A 94 3.50 -18.18 -1.36
CA ASP A 94 4.52 -17.18 -1.69
C ASP A 94 4.45 -16.01 -0.72
N HIS A 95 3.30 -15.35 -0.66
CA HIS A 95 3.01 -14.25 0.26
C HIS A 95 1.66 -14.48 0.94
N PHE A 96 1.64 -14.39 2.26
CA PHE A 96 0.41 -14.55 3.01
C PHE A 96 -0.35 -13.22 3.05
N SER A 97 -1.20 -13.02 2.04
CA SER A 97 -1.95 -11.78 1.81
C SER A 97 -3.46 -11.98 1.61
N PRO A 98 -4.16 -12.73 2.51
CA PRO A 98 -5.60 -13.01 2.35
C PRO A 98 -6.48 -11.75 2.37
N VAL A 99 -5.99 -10.60 2.85
CA VAL A 99 -6.72 -9.32 2.77
C VAL A 99 -7.17 -8.98 1.34
N THR A 100 -6.42 -9.44 0.32
CA THR A 100 -6.72 -9.17 -1.09
C THR A 100 -8.10 -9.72 -1.51
N ALA A 101 -8.63 -10.71 -0.80
CA ALA A 101 -9.99 -11.21 -0.97
C ALA A 101 -11.07 -10.12 -0.78
N LEU A 102 -10.78 -9.04 -0.04
CA LEU A 102 -11.71 -7.90 0.09
C LEU A 102 -11.99 -7.17 -1.23
N LEU A 103 -11.12 -7.31 -2.23
CA LEU A 103 -11.35 -6.75 -3.58
C LEU A 103 -12.26 -7.63 -4.44
N ALA A 104 -12.50 -8.89 -4.04
CA ALA A 104 -13.23 -9.86 -4.84
C ALA A 104 -14.65 -9.41 -5.24
N PRO A 105 -15.48 -8.81 -4.35
CA PRO A 105 -16.81 -8.33 -4.74
C PRO A 105 -16.77 -7.22 -5.79
N ILE A 106 -15.79 -6.31 -5.71
CA ILE A 106 -15.64 -5.20 -6.66
C ILE A 106 -15.13 -5.75 -8.01
N TYR A 107 -14.13 -6.63 -7.96
CA TYR A 107 -13.59 -7.30 -9.14
C TYR A 107 -14.65 -8.16 -9.85
N ARG A 108 -15.59 -8.75 -9.12
CA ARG A 108 -16.72 -9.51 -9.69
C ARG A 108 -17.60 -8.66 -10.61
N VAL A 109 -17.79 -7.38 -10.25
CA VAL A 109 -18.59 -6.41 -11.03
C VAL A 109 -17.77 -5.83 -12.18
N VAL A 110 -16.49 -5.56 -11.95
CA VAL A 110 -15.57 -4.97 -12.93
C VAL A 110 -14.28 -5.81 -12.99
N PRO A 111 -14.27 -6.93 -13.77
CA PRO A 111 -13.14 -7.87 -13.82
C PRO A 111 -12.02 -7.33 -14.69
N SER A 112 -11.25 -6.40 -14.13
CA SER A 112 -10.17 -5.69 -14.81
C SER A 112 -8.99 -5.50 -13.85
N PRO A 113 -7.74 -5.58 -14.32
CA PRO A 113 -6.58 -5.25 -13.50
C PRO A 113 -6.57 -3.77 -13.10
N VAL A 114 -7.27 -2.90 -13.86
CA VAL A 114 -7.47 -1.49 -13.49
C VAL A 114 -8.24 -1.35 -12.17
N THR A 115 -9.16 -2.28 -11.87
CA THR A 115 -9.91 -2.29 -10.60
C THR A 115 -8.97 -2.35 -9.39
N LEU A 116 -7.91 -3.16 -9.48
CA LEU A 116 -6.91 -3.29 -8.43
C LEU A 116 -6.09 -2.00 -8.29
N LEU A 117 -5.64 -1.41 -9.40
CA LEU A 117 -4.90 -0.14 -9.41
C LEU A 117 -5.71 1.00 -8.78
N VAL A 118 -7.00 1.12 -9.13
CA VAL A 118 -7.91 2.13 -8.58
C VAL A 118 -8.17 1.89 -7.09
N ALA A 119 -8.33 0.63 -6.66
CA ALA A 119 -8.50 0.29 -5.25
C ALA A 119 -7.25 0.66 -4.42
N GLN A 120 -6.05 0.37 -4.93
CA GLN A 120 -4.79 0.79 -4.30
C GLN A 120 -4.70 2.32 -4.18
N ALA A 121 -5.00 3.05 -5.26
CA ALA A 121 -5.05 4.52 -5.24
C ALA A 121 -6.03 5.05 -4.17
N ALA A 122 -7.21 4.43 -4.05
CA ALA A 122 -8.20 4.82 -3.05
C ALA A 122 -7.72 4.56 -1.61
N LEU A 123 -7.05 3.43 -1.34
CA LEU A 123 -6.55 3.08 -0.02
C LEU A 123 -5.39 3.99 0.43
N PHE A 124 -4.46 4.30 -0.49
CA PHE A 124 -3.39 5.29 -0.22
C PHE A 124 -3.94 6.71 -0.05
N ALA A 125 -4.97 7.09 -0.78
CA ALA A 125 -5.63 8.37 -0.58
C ALA A 125 -6.39 8.43 0.76
N LEU A 126 -7.05 7.33 1.14
CA LEU A 126 -7.80 7.22 2.40
C LEU A 126 -6.89 7.42 3.62
N SER A 127 -5.65 6.94 3.58
CA SER A 127 -4.71 7.12 4.69
C SER A 127 -4.33 8.59 4.95
N ALA A 128 -4.51 9.48 3.97
CA ALA A 128 -4.30 10.91 4.16
C ALA A 128 -5.34 11.54 5.11
N VAL A 129 -6.53 10.92 5.24
CA VAL A 129 -7.60 11.39 6.13
C VAL A 129 -7.16 11.39 7.61
N PRO A 130 -6.79 10.24 8.23
CA PRO A 130 -6.36 10.22 9.63
C PRO A 130 -5.10 11.07 9.86
N VAL A 131 -4.15 11.09 8.92
CA VAL A 131 -2.91 11.89 9.01
C VAL A 131 -3.23 13.38 9.09
N THR A 132 -3.99 13.91 8.13
CA THR A 132 -4.33 15.33 8.07
C THR A 132 -5.23 15.72 9.24
N ARG A 133 -6.18 14.86 9.60
CA ARG A 133 -7.12 15.10 10.69
C ARG A 133 -6.42 15.22 12.04
N VAL A 134 -5.53 14.29 12.38
CA VAL A 134 -4.81 14.33 13.66
C VAL A 134 -3.78 15.46 13.70
N ALA A 135 -3.08 15.71 12.58
CA ALA A 135 -2.15 16.83 12.48
C ALA A 135 -2.87 18.18 12.66
N ALA A 136 -4.06 18.36 12.05
CA ALA A 136 -4.85 19.58 12.20
C ALA A 136 -5.38 19.77 13.63
N ARG A 137 -5.71 18.67 14.33
CA ARG A 137 -6.09 18.70 15.75
C ARG A 137 -4.93 19.13 16.64
N MET A 138 -3.72 18.64 16.40
CA MET A 138 -2.55 18.89 17.26
C MET A 138 -1.80 20.20 16.93
N LEU A 139 -1.84 20.66 15.68
CA LEU A 139 -0.98 21.75 15.19
C LEU A 139 -1.75 22.98 14.69
N GLY A 140 -3.07 22.87 14.54
CA GLY A 140 -3.96 23.84 13.90
C GLY A 140 -4.19 23.55 12.41
N ARG A 141 -5.24 24.14 11.82
CA ARG A 141 -5.72 23.85 10.45
C ARG A 141 -4.62 23.92 9.40
N ALA A 142 -3.93 25.06 9.31
CA ALA A 142 -2.95 25.32 8.25
C ALA A 142 -1.76 24.34 8.29
N ARG A 143 -1.19 24.11 9.48
CA ARG A 143 -0.06 23.17 9.66
C ARG A 143 -0.50 21.72 9.46
N GLY A 144 -1.71 21.38 9.91
CA GLY A 144 -2.28 20.06 9.66
C GLY A 144 -2.48 19.78 8.17
N LEU A 145 -2.99 20.76 7.42
CA LEU A 145 -3.12 20.67 5.97
C LEU A 145 -1.75 20.56 5.29
N ALA A 146 -0.75 21.34 5.72
CA ALA A 146 0.61 21.25 5.21
C ALA A 146 1.21 19.84 5.42
N VAL A 147 1.04 19.25 6.62
CA VAL A 147 1.45 17.85 6.88
C VAL A 147 0.68 16.86 5.99
N GLY A 148 -0.63 17.05 5.82
CA GLY A 148 -1.43 16.22 4.93
C GLY A 148 -0.96 16.26 3.47
N VAL A 149 -0.67 17.46 2.96
CA VAL A 149 -0.13 17.66 1.61
C VAL A 149 1.24 17.00 1.49
N ALA A 150 2.13 17.21 2.46
CA ALA A 150 3.45 16.57 2.50
C ALA A 150 3.35 15.04 2.50
N TYR A 151 2.39 14.49 3.25
CA TYR A 151 2.14 13.05 3.33
C TYR A 151 1.69 12.47 1.99
N GLY A 152 0.67 13.04 1.36
CA GLY A 152 0.21 12.51 0.07
C GLY A 152 1.19 12.78 -1.08
N LEU A 153 2.03 13.81 -0.98
CA LEU A 153 3.14 14.01 -1.93
C LEU A 153 4.40 13.23 -1.55
N SER A 154 4.37 12.41 -0.49
CA SER A 154 5.56 11.69 -0.06
C SER A 154 6.04 10.70 -1.12
N TRP A 155 7.35 10.64 -1.32
CA TRP A 155 7.97 9.79 -2.34
C TRP A 155 7.58 8.32 -2.20
N GLY A 156 7.45 7.81 -0.98
CA GLY A 156 7.10 6.41 -0.73
C GLY A 156 5.72 6.04 -1.25
N LEU A 157 4.74 6.94 -1.12
CA LEU A 157 3.41 6.71 -1.70
C LEU A 157 3.43 6.87 -3.22
N GLN A 158 4.09 7.91 -3.75
CA GLN A 158 4.17 8.10 -5.19
C GLN A 158 4.86 6.94 -5.91
N ARG A 159 5.96 6.41 -5.36
CA ARG A 159 6.66 5.24 -5.92
C ARG A 159 5.82 3.96 -5.89
N ALA A 160 5.00 3.77 -4.85
CA ALA A 160 4.07 2.64 -4.81
C ALA A 160 2.92 2.79 -5.82
N VAL A 161 2.39 4.00 -6.01
CA VAL A 161 1.34 4.31 -7.02
C VAL A 161 1.85 4.09 -8.46
N ASP A 162 3.10 4.44 -8.71
CA ASP A 162 3.79 4.25 -9.98
C ASP A 162 4.30 2.82 -10.22
N PHE A 163 4.12 1.96 -9.22
CA PHE A 163 4.36 0.54 -9.34
C PHE A 163 3.04 -0.23 -9.52
N ASP A 164 3.16 -1.55 -9.72
CA ASP A 164 2.01 -2.44 -9.86
C ASP A 164 1.26 -2.62 -8.53
N PHE A 165 0.09 -3.24 -8.56
CA PHE A 165 -0.72 -3.43 -7.36
C PHE A 165 0.01 -4.30 -6.32
N HIS A 166 -0.02 -3.88 -5.05
CA HIS A 166 0.51 -4.62 -3.91
C HIS A 166 -0.44 -4.55 -2.72
N GLU A 167 -0.60 -5.67 -2.03
CA GLU A 167 -1.38 -5.89 -0.82
C GLU A 167 -1.09 -4.87 0.29
N ILE A 168 0.14 -4.33 0.34
CA ILE A 168 0.53 -3.32 1.33
C ILE A 168 -0.32 -2.04 1.26
N CYS A 169 -1.05 -1.82 0.16
CA CYS A 169 -2.02 -0.72 0.07
C CYS A 169 -3.09 -0.77 1.16
N PHE A 170 -3.44 -1.96 1.67
CA PHE A 170 -4.32 -2.11 2.84
C PHE A 170 -3.63 -1.71 4.15
N ALA A 171 -2.33 -1.94 4.29
CA ALA A 171 -1.59 -1.64 5.51
C ALA A 171 -1.48 -0.14 5.77
N VAL A 172 -1.27 0.66 4.72
CA VAL A 172 -1.05 2.11 4.84
C VAL A 172 -2.19 2.84 5.59
N PRO A 173 -3.48 2.70 5.24
CA PRO A 173 -4.56 3.31 6.00
C PRO A 173 -4.74 2.68 7.38
N LEU A 174 -4.57 1.36 7.55
CA LEU A 174 -4.67 0.69 8.86
C LEU A 174 -3.66 1.26 9.86
N ILE A 175 -2.40 1.40 9.44
CA ILE A 175 -1.33 2.02 10.24
C ILE A 175 -1.68 3.48 10.56
N ALA A 176 -2.15 4.25 9.57
CA ALA A 176 -2.49 5.66 9.75
C ALA A 176 -3.65 5.85 10.76
N PHE A 177 -4.72 5.06 10.68
CA PHE A 177 -5.82 5.09 11.64
C PHE A 177 -5.40 4.59 13.03
N SER A 178 -4.56 3.56 13.10
CA SER A 178 -4.00 3.06 14.37
C SER A 178 -3.21 4.16 15.08
N LEU A 179 -2.32 4.85 14.36
CA LEU A 179 -1.50 5.91 14.90
C LEU A 179 -2.29 7.17 15.23
N GLU A 180 -3.30 7.55 14.45
CA GLU A 180 -4.23 8.62 14.87
C GLU A 180 -4.93 8.27 16.19
N ALA A 181 -5.41 7.03 16.32
CA ALA A 181 -6.05 6.58 17.55
C ALA A 181 -5.07 6.62 18.73
N LEU A 182 -3.80 6.23 18.51
CA LEU A 182 -2.73 6.30 19.50
C LEU A 182 -2.46 7.75 19.94
N LEU A 183 -2.31 8.68 18.98
CA LEU A 183 -2.07 10.10 19.25
C LEU A 183 -3.24 10.77 19.96
N THR A 184 -4.46 10.28 19.73
CA THR A 184 -5.68 10.73 20.43
C THR A 184 -5.99 9.91 21.68
N GLN A 185 -5.06 9.09 22.16
CA GLN A 185 -5.17 8.26 23.37
C GLN A 185 -6.35 7.29 23.37
N ARG A 186 -6.90 6.96 22.20
CA ARG A 186 -7.95 5.95 22.01
C ARG A 186 -7.31 4.57 21.87
N TRP A 187 -6.71 4.09 22.95
CA TRP A 187 -5.82 2.93 22.93
C TRP A 187 -6.46 1.66 22.34
N ARG A 188 -7.72 1.37 22.70
CA ARG A 188 -8.45 0.21 22.16
C ARG A 188 -8.60 0.31 20.66
N ALA A 189 -8.96 1.48 20.14
CA ALA A 189 -9.07 1.69 18.69
C ALA A 189 -7.70 1.57 18.01
N ALA A 190 -6.62 2.06 18.63
CA ALA A 190 -5.26 1.92 18.08
C ALA A 190 -4.88 0.44 17.89
N LEU A 191 -5.17 -0.40 18.90
CA LEU A 191 -4.94 -1.84 18.83
C LEU A 191 -5.84 -2.53 17.79
N LEU A 192 -7.13 -2.20 17.75
CA LEU A 192 -8.08 -2.77 16.79
C LEU A 192 -7.72 -2.46 15.33
N TRP A 193 -7.21 -1.26 15.04
CA TRP A 193 -6.73 -0.90 13.71
C TRP A 193 -5.42 -1.60 13.34
N ALA A 194 -4.58 -1.96 14.33
CA ALA A 194 -3.34 -2.68 14.08
C ALA A 194 -3.57 -4.17 13.82
N LEU A 195 -4.51 -4.82 14.52
CA LEU A 195 -4.78 -6.25 14.40
C LEU A 195 -4.88 -6.81 12.97
N PRO A 196 -5.67 -6.22 12.05
CA PRO A 196 -5.83 -6.77 10.71
C PRO A 196 -4.56 -6.71 9.84
N LEU A 197 -3.49 -6.02 10.26
CA LEU A 197 -2.21 -6.03 9.55
C LEU A 197 -1.63 -7.44 9.40
N VAL A 198 -1.91 -8.36 10.33
CA VAL A 198 -1.47 -9.77 10.24
C VAL A 198 -2.04 -10.51 9.03
N LEU A 199 -3.11 -9.99 8.43
CA LEU A 199 -3.76 -10.57 7.24
C LEU A 199 -3.34 -9.86 5.95
N VAL A 200 -2.57 -8.77 6.06
CA VAL A 200 -2.15 -7.98 4.90
C VAL A 200 -0.93 -8.60 4.25
N LYS A 201 0.12 -8.85 5.02
CA LYS A 201 1.38 -9.42 4.56
C LYS A 201 2.08 -10.10 5.73
N GLU A 202 2.82 -11.17 5.46
CA GLU A 202 3.48 -12.02 6.46
C GLU A 202 4.38 -11.27 7.45
N ASP A 203 5.09 -10.23 7.02
CA ASP A 203 5.98 -9.44 7.88
C ASP A 203 5.22 -8.43 8.77
N LEU A 204 3.99 -8.06 8.41
CA LEU A 204 3.23 -7.02 9.09
C LEU A 204 2.65 -7.47 10.44
N GLY A 205 2.76 -8.75 10.80
CA GLY A 205 2.56 -9.20 12.17
C GLY A 205 3.59 -8.61 13.14
N LEU A 206 4.84 -8.41 12.69
CA LEU A 206 5.86 -7.73 13.48
C LEU A 206 5.57 -6.23 13.60
N THR A 207 5.03 -5.60 12.55
CA THR A 207 4.54 -4.20 12.60
C THR A 207 3.38 -4.04 13.58
N THR A 208 2.45 -5.01 13.62
CA THR A 208 1.38 -5.08 14.63
C THR A 208 1.97 -5.11 16.03
N ALA A 209 2.99 -5.96 16.25
CA ALA A 209 3.65 -6.07 17.53
C ALA A 209 4.35 -4.77 17.94
N ALA A 210 5.07 -4.14 17.03
CA ALA A 210 5.75 -2.87 17.28
C ALA A 210 4.76 -1.74 17.60
N LEU A 211 3.65 -1.61 16.86
CA LEU A 211 2.58 -0.64 17.16
C LEU A 211 1.99 -0.87 18.56
N ALA A 212 1.72 -2.12 18.92
CA ALA A 212 1.19 -2.48 20.23
C ALA A 212 2.19 -2.18 21.36
N VAL A 213 3.50 -2.38 21.15
CA VAL A 213 4.55 -1.95 22.08
C VAL A 213 4.51 -0.42 22.26
N VAL A 214 4.41 0.36 21.19
CA VAL A 214 4.28 1.83 21.30
C VAL A 214 3.03 2.22 22.09
N VAL A 215 1.89 1.53 21.86
CA VAL A 215 0.66 1.72 22.65
C VAL A 215 0.93 1.42 24.13
N ALA A 216 1.58 0.32 24.47
CA ALA A 216 1.89 -0.04 25.86
C ALA A 216 2.75 1.03 26.55
N LEU A 217 3.82 1.49 25.90
CA LEU A 217 4.71 2.53 26.41
C LEU A 217 3.96 3.85 26.66
N ARG A 218 3.11 4.26 25.71
CA ARG A 218 2.34 5.50 25.80
C ARG A 218 1.20 5.41 26.81
N ALA A 219 0.51 4.28 26.86
CA ALA A 219 -0.57 4.06 27.83
C ALA A 219 -0.03 4.09 29.27
N ARG A 220 1.14 3.48 29.54
CA ARG A 220 1.81 3.61 30.86
C ARG A 220 2.09 5.06 31.21
N LYS A 221 2.74 5.79 30.28
CA LYS A 221 3.10 7.20 30.49
C LYS A 221 1.89 8.10 30.77
N HIS A 222 0.74 7.81 30.16
CA HIS A 222 -0.50 8.59 30.31
C HIS A 222 -1.47 8.01 31.35
N GLY A 223 -1.00 7.20 32.29
CA GLY A 223 -1.80 6.70 33.43
C GLY A 223 -2.84 5.63 33.08
N SER A 224 -2.82 5.09 31.86
CA SER A 224 -3.74 4.03 31.40
C SER A 224 -3.11 2.64 31.56
N ALA A 225 -2.64 2.31 32.77
CA ALA A 225 -1.97 1.04 33.05
C ALA A 225 -2.82 -0.20 32.70
N ARG A 226 -4.16 -0.09 32.79
CA ARG A 226 -5.11 -1.15 32.41
C ARG A 226 -5.07 -1.52 30.92
N THR A 227 -4.56 -0.64 30.06
CA THR A 227 -4.41 -0.91 28.61
C THR A 227 -3.22 -1.81 28.33
N VAL A 228 -2.21 -1.80 29.20
CA VAL A 228 -0.91 -2.45 28.97
C VAL A 228 -1.04 -3.95 28.73
N PRO A 229 -1.81 -4.73 29.51
CA PRO A 229 -1.97 -6.16 29.25
C PRO A 229 -2.58 -6.44 27.88
N TYR A 230 -3.56 -5.65 27.43
CA TYR A 230 -4.13 -5.79 26.08
C TYR A 230 -3.11 -5.48 24.99
N ALA A 231 -2.29 -4.44 25.18
CA ALA A 231 -1.24 -4.10 24.25
C ALA A 231 -0.16 -5.20 24.18
N ILE A 232 0.21 -5.80 25.31
CA ILE A 232 1.11 -6.96 25.34
C ILE A 232 0.48 -8.16 24.63
N ALA A 233 -0.80 -8.46 24.90
CA ALA A 233 -1.50 -9.56 24.23
C ALA A 233 -1.55 -9.38 22.71
N VAL A 234 -1.83 -8.17 22.22
CA VAL A 234 -1.80 -7.86 20.78
C VAL A 234 -0.38 -7.94 20.24
N ALA A 235 0.64 -7.54 21.01
CA ALA A 235 2.02 -7.67 20.59
C ALA A 235 2.46 -9.14 20.44
N SER A 236 2.14 -9.96 21.44
CA SER A 236 2.37 -11.40 21.40
C SER A 236 1.61 -12.05 20.24
N PHE A 237 0.35 -11.68 20.03
CA PHE A 237 -0.44 -12.17 18.89
C PHE A 237 0.21 -11.83 17.55
N GLY A 238 0.63 -10.57 17.34
CA GLY A 238 1.29 -10.15 16.10
C GLY A 238 2.59 -10.92 15.82
N ALA A 239 3.42 -11.11 16.86
CA ALA A 239 4.67 -11.86 16.75
C ALA A 239 4.43 -13.36 16.48
N VAL A 240 3.49 -13.98 17.19
CA VAL A 240 3.12 -15.39 16.99
C VAL A 240 2.48 -15.59 15.61
N ALA A 241 1.62 -14.67 15.16
CA ALA A 241 1.01 -14.73 13.84
C ALA A 241 2.08 -14.65 12.73
N ALA A 242 3.04 -13.73 12.83
CA ALA A 242 4.17 -13.67 11.89
C ALA A 242 4.97 -14.98 11.90
N LEU A 243 5.33 -15.48 13.09
CA LEU A 243 6.06 -16.74 13.24
C LEU A 243 5.33 -17.90 12.56
N LEU A 244 4.06 -18.13 12.92
CA LEU A 244 3.22 -19.18 12.32
C LEU A 244 3.06 -19.01 10.82
N THR A 245 2.97 -17.77 10.34
CA THR A 245 2.87 -17.49 8.91
C THR A 245 4.12 -17.95 8.17
N PHE A 246 5.30 -17.59 8.67
CA PHE A 246 6.58 -17.97 8.06
C PHE A 246 6.90 -19.47 8.20
N THR A 247 6.53 -20.12 9.30
CA THR A 247 6.98 -21.49 9.61
C THR A 247 5.94 -22.57 9.36
N VAL A 248 4.66 -22.21 9.28
CA VAL A 248 3.56 -23.18 9.11
C VAL A 248 2.70 -22.84 7.91
N ILE A 249 2.14 -21.64 7.85
CA ILE A 249 1.10 -21.32 6.86
C ILE A 249 1.68 -21.28 5.45
N ILE A 250 2.72 -20.46 5.21
CA ILE A 250 3.34 -20.37 3.88
C ILE A 250 3.92 -21.75 3.46
N PRO A 251 4.72 -22.44 4.28
CA PRO A 251 5.19 -23.79 3.97
C PRO A 251 4.09 -24.79 3.62
N ALA A 252 2.93 -24.74 4.28
CA ALA A 252 1.81 -25.64 3.99
C ALA A 252 1.18 -25.42 2.60
N PHE A 253 1.33 -24.23 2.01
CA PHE A 253 0.85 -23.91 0.67
C PHE A 253 1.96 -23.89 -0.39
N ASN A 254 3.23 -23.88 0.01
CA ASN A 254 4.37 -23.89 -0.91
C ASN A 254 4.70 -25.32 -1.36
N ALA A 255 4.89 -25.52 -2.67
CA ALA A 255 5.20 -26.83 -3.24
C ALA A 255 6.54 -27.44 -2.74
N THR A 256 7.47 -26.61 -2.26
CA THR A 256 8.77 -27.07 -1.70
C THR A 256 8.72 -27.30 -0.19
N GLY A 257 7.60 -26.94 0.48
CA GLY A 257 7.46 -27.05 1.93
C GLY A 257 8.27 -26.01 2.73
N GLY A 258 8.75 -24.94 2.08
CA GLY A 258 9.53 -23.87 2.71
C GLY A 258 9.00 -22.46 2.43
N TYR A 259 9.67 -21.45 2.99
CA TYR A 259 9.49 -20.05 2.63
C TYR A 259 10.68 -19.59 1.80
N ASP A 260 10.46 -19.39 0.50
CA ASP A 260 11.52 -19.21 -0.50
C ASP A 260 12.43 -18.00 -0.20
N TYR A 261 11.90 -16.97 0.47
CA TYR A 261 12.65 -15.74 0.78
C TYR A 261 13.60 -15.86 1.98
N TRP A 262 13.60 -16.98 2.74
CA TRP A 262 14.61 -17.19 3.78
C TRP A 262 16.02 -17.20 3.22
N THR A 263 16.20 -17.68 1.99
CA THR A 263 17.49 -17.67 1.27
C THR A 263 18.04 -16.26 1.07
N LYS A 264 17.16 -15.25 1.09
CA LYS A 264 17.53 -13.85 0.93
C LYS A 264 17.86 -13.15 2.25
N VAL A 265 17.91 -13.84 3.39
CA VAL A 265 18.16 -13.23 4.70
C VAL A 265 19.38 -13.89 5.34
N GLY A 266 20.39 -13.09 5.69
CA GLY A 266 21.56 -13.56 6.43
C GLY A 266 22.81 -13.92 5.61
N GLU A 267 22.75 -13.85 4.28
CA GLU A 267 23.94 -14.06 3.41
C GLU A 267 24.75 -12.77 3.17
N ALA A 268 24.16 -11.59 3.38
CA ALA A 268 24.86 -10.32 3.20
C ALA A 268 25.70 -9.93 4.42
N GLY A 269 26.86 -9.33 4.15
CA GLY A 269 27.73 -8.79 5.19
C GLY A 269 27.06 -7.64 5.96
N PRO A 270 27.34 -7.46 7.26
CA PRO A 270 26.68 -6.44 8.09
C PRO A 270 26.90 -4.99 7.62
N LEU A 271 27.93 -4.74 6.80
CA LEU A 271 28.25 -3.43 6.22
C LEU A 271 27.91 -3.33 4.73
N GLU A 272 27.39 -4.38 4.12
CA GLU A 272 27.05 -4.40 2.70
C GLU A 272 25.91 -3.42 2.39
N GLY A 273 26.05 -2.63 1.32
CA GLY A 273 25.07 -1.62 0.92
C GLY A 273 24.85 -0.49 1.93
N THR A 274 25.80 -0.24 2.84
CA THR A 274 25.66 0.80 3.88
C THR A 274 25.34 2.17 3.30
N ASP A 275 25.95 2.53 2.17
CA ASP A 275 25.70 3.78 1.46
C ASP A 275 24.23 3.91 1.01
N THR A 276 23.66 2.83 0.46
CA THR A 276 22.27 2.77 0.01
C THR A 276 21.32 2.78 1.21
N LYS A 277 21.61 2.01 2.26
CA LYS A 277 20.83 1.96 3.50
C LYS A 277 20.76 3.33 4.18
N ILE A 278 21.90 4.03 4.31
CA ILE A 278 21.97 5.40 4.85
C ILE A 278 21.19 6.36 3.97
N ARG A 279 21.39 6.30 2.64
CA ARG A 279 20.65 7.15 1.69
C ARG A 279 19.14 6.96 1.83
N THR A 280 18.66 5.73 1.92
CA THR A 280 17.25 5.41 2.13
C THR A 280 16.73 5.97 3.45
N LEU A 281 17.49 5.85 4.55
CA LEU A 281 17.11 6.46 5.83
C LEU A 281 17.05 7.98 5.76
N LEU A 282 18.00 8.63 5.08
CA LEU A 282 17.99 10.07 4.88
C LEU A 282 16.80 10.51 4.02
N TRP A 283 16.50 9.80 2.94
CA TRP A 283 15.30 10.01 2.12
C TRP A 283 14.01 9.79 2.90
N LEU A 284 14.02 8.85 3.85
CA LEU A 284 12.87 8.60 4.71
C LEU A 284 12.67 9.72 5.75
N LEU A 285 13.75 10.23 6.36
CA LEU A 285 13.66 11.13 7.52
C LEU A 285 13.73 12.62 7.16
N VAL A 286 14.56 13.01 6.20
CA VAL A 286 14.83 14.42 5.88
C VAL A 286 13.63 15.09 5.18
N PRO A 287 13.20 14.69 3.98
CA PRO A 287 12.11 15.37 3.28
C PRO A 287 10.76 15.17 3.99
N THR A 288 10.58 14.06 4.70
CA THR A 288 9.30 13.69 5.34
C THR A 288 9.14 14.27 6.74
N SER A 289 10.24 14.48 7.47
CA SER A 289 10.18 14.90 8.88
C SER A 289 11.20 15.94 9.33
N GLY A 290 12.13 16.34 8.45
CA GLY A 290 13.26 17.20 8.82
C GLY A 290 14.11 16.61 9.96
N LEU A 291 14.10 15.28 10.15
CA LEU A 291 14.72 14.58 11.29
C LEU A 291 13.99 14.76 12.64
N LEU A 292 12.93 15.57 12.74
CA LEU A 292 12.23 15.78 14.02
C LEU A 292 11.48 14.52 14.49
N ALA A 293 11.09 13.64 13.56
CA ALA A 293 10.46 12.35 13.88
C ALA A 293 11.31 11.47 14.80
N LEU A 294 12.64 11.62 14.81
CA LEU A 294 13.58 10.90 15.68
C LEU A 294 13.29 11.11 17.18
N ARG A 295 12.53 12.14 17.53
CA ARG A 295 12.13 12.42 18.92
C ARG A 295 10.89 11.65 19.37
N SER A 296 10.21 10.93 18.48
CA SER A 296 8.98 10.20 18.78
C SER A 296 9.24 8.70 18.93
N PRO A 297 8.68 8.04 19.97
CA PRO A 297 8.72 6.58 20.09
C PRO A 297 7.91 5.86 19.00
N ILE A 298 7.09 6.56 18.21
CA ILE A 298 6.33 5.96 17.11
C ILE A 298 7.27 5.32 16.06
N LEU A 299 8.51 5.80 15.92
CA LEU A 299 9.48 5.20 14.99
C LEU A 299 9.85 3.74 15.32
N ILE A 300 9.57 3.25 16.53
CA ILE A 300 9.69 1.82 16.84
C ILE A 300 8.85 0.98 15.87
N ALA A 301 7.68 1.49 15.43
CA ALA A 301 6.83 0.81 14.46
C ALA A 301 7.45 0.70 13.05
N ALA A 302 8.47 1.50 12.72
CA ALA A 302 9.18 1.41 11.44
C ALA A 302 10.28 0.33 11.45
N LEU A 303 10.72 -0.10 12.63
CA LEU A 303 11.86 -1.02 12.78
C LEU A 303 11.64 -2.38 12.13
N PRO A 304 10.47 -3.03 12.19
CA PRO A 304 10.29 -4.33 11.54
C PRO A 304 10.54 -4.28 10.03
N THR A 305 9.89 -3.33 9.34
CA THR A 305 10.05 -3.18 7.89
C THR A 305 11.46 -2.73 7.51
N LEU A 306 12.09 -1.82 8.25
CA LEU A 306 13.48 -1.43 8.00
C LEU A 306 14.45 -2.59 8.27
N GLY A 307 14.16 -3.39 9.30
CA GLY A 307 14.95 -4.54 9.72
C GLY A 307 15.05 -5.56 8.60
N TRP A 308 13.93 -6.17 8.19
CA TRP A 308 14.00 -7.21 7.16
C TRP A 308 14.58 -6.69 5.85
N ARG A 309 14.28 -5.43 5.47
CA ARG A 309 14.84 -4.80 4.27
C ARG A 309 16.36 -4.77 4.33
N PHE A 310 16.93 -4.24 5.42
CA PHE A 310 18.38 -4.04 5.53
C PHE A 310 19.17 -5.28 5.97
N LEU A 311 18.49 -6.30 6.50
CA LEU A 311 19.05 -7.63 6.78
C LEU A 311 19.03 -8.58 5.57
N SER A 312 18.27 -8.24 4.52
CA SER A 312 18.23 -9.05 3.32
C SER A 312 19.51 -8.91 2.50
N SER A 313 19.92 -9.98 1.83
CA SER A 313 20.99 -10.02 0.82
C SER A 313 20.57 -9.52 -0.56
N ASP A 314 19.29 -9.22 -0.76
CA ASP A 314 18.78 -8.66 -2.02
C ASP A 314 18.81 -7.13 -1.98
N ASP A 315 19.64 -6.52 -2.82
CA ASP A 315 19.88 -5.08 -2.89
C ASP A 315 18.63 -4.29 -3.33
N HIS A 316 17.70 -4.93 -4.05
CA HIS A 316 16.43 -4.34 -4.46
C HIS A 316 15.57 -3.88 -3.27
N TYR A 317 15.76 -4.48 -2.09
CA TYR A 317 15.01 -4.10 -0.88
C TYR A 317 15.59 -2.89 -0.16
N TRP A 318 16.85 -2.51 -0.42
CA TRP A 318 17.53 -1.45 0.34
C TRP A 318 17.19 -0.06 -0.16
N GLY A 319 16.92 0.09 -1.45
CA GLY A 319 16.79 1.38 -2.14
C GLY A 319 15.50 2.16 -1.89
N THR A 320 15.35 3.25 -2.64
CA THR A 320 14.17 4.13 -2.63
C THR A 320 13.18 3.82 -3.75
N ASP A 321 13.42 2.75 -4.50
CA ASP A 321 12.54 2.30 -5.56
C ASP A 321 11.44 1.38 -5.00
N TRP A 322 10.52 1.00 -5.88
CA TRP A 322 9.41 0.08 -5.57
C TRP A 322 8.46 0.60 -4.47
N HIS A 323 7.70 -0.30 -3.87
CA HIS A 323 6.57 0.01 -3.00
C HIS A 323 6.91 -0.05 -1.49
N TYR A 324 8.07 -0.60 -1.12
CA TYR A 324 8.41 -0.97 0.28
C TYR A 324 8.36 0.18 1.29
N SER A 325 8.54 1.42 0.84
CA SER A 325 8.55 2.58 1.71
C SER A 325 7.15 3.15 2.00
N ALA A 326 6.11 2.71 1.29
CA ALA A 326 4.75 3.23 1.48
C ALA A 326 4.21 2.99 2.89
N VAL A 327 4.46 1.82 3.49
CA VAL A 327 4.05 1.49 4.87
C VAL A 327 4.78 2.31 5.93
N LEU A 328 5.97 2.84 5.60
CA LEU A 328 6.77 3.69 6.49
C LEU A 328 6.28 5.14 6.50
N MET A 329 5.69 5.63 5.40
CA MET A 329 5.23 7.02 5.29
C MET A 329 4.26 7.45 6.40
N PRO A 330 3.19 6.69 6.74
CA PRO A 330 2.29 7.08 7.83
C PRO A 330 3.00 7.06 9.18
N ILE A 331 3.95 6.15 9.41
CA ILE A 331 4.71 6.04 10.66
C ILE A 331 5.59 7.27 10.86
N VAL A 332 6.43 7.61 9.87
CA VAL A 332 7.38 8.72 9.97
C VAL A 332 6.66 10.07 10.02
N THR A 333 5.59 10.22 9.24
CA THR A 333 4.79 11.45 9.25
C THR A 333 4.08 11.64 10.58
N LEU A 334 3.50 10.58 11.17
CA LEU A 334 2.82 10.71 12.46
C LEU A 334 3.80 10.77 13.64
N ALA A 335 5.01 10.24 13.49
CA ALA A 335 6.13 10.48 14.40
C ALA A 335 6.56 11.97 14.41
N LEU A 336 6.58 12.63 13.23
CA LEU A 336 6.75 14.09 13.15
C LEU A 336 5.62 14.81 13.91
N VAL A 337 4.36 14.43 13.67
CA VAL A 337 3.19 15.04 14.34
C VAL A 337 3.23 14.87 15.86
N ASP A 338 3.68 13.73 16.38
CA ASP A 338 3.87 13.50 17.82
C ASP A 338 4.97 14.39 18.42
N ALA A 339 6.06 14.61 17.68
CA ALA A 339 7.23 15.36 18.17
C ALA A 339 7.02 16.90 18.16
N LEU A 340 6.22 17.40 17.22
CA LEU A 340 6.02 18.84 16.98
C LEU A 340 5.47 19.62 18.20
N PRO A 341 4.44 19.17 18.94
CA PRO A 341 3.92 19.91 20.09
C PRO A 341 4.98 20.15 21.17
N ALA A 342 5.80 19.15 21.49
CA ALA A 342 6.86 19.31 22.49
C ALA A 342 7.96 20.27 22.01
N ALA A 343 8.34 20.20 20.73
CA ALA A 343 9.37 21.07 20.15
C ALA A 343 8.91 22.55 20.08
N ARG A 344 7.62 22.79 19.80
CA ARG A 344 7.03 24.14 19.76
C ARG A 344 7.01 24.84 21.12
N HIS A 345 6.98 24.08 22.22
CA HIS A 345 7.05 24.60 23.59
C HIS A 345 8.46 24.46 24.20
N SER A 346 9.49 24.19 23.40
CA SER A 346 10.85 24.06 23.90
C SER A 346 11.37 25.37 24.52
N ALA A 347 12.19 25.27 25.55
CA ALA A 347 12.93 26.42 26.08
C ALA A 347 13.91 27.01 25.05
N ARG A 348 14.39 26.20 24.08
CA ARG A 348 15.36 26.60 23.06
C ARG A 348 14.67 27.36 21.91
N PRO A 349 14.96 28.66 21.69
CA PRO A 349 14.27 29.46 20.68
C PRO A 349 14.38 28.92 19.25
N TRP A 350 15.57 28.42 18.88
CA TRP A 350 15.80 27.85 17.55
C TRP A 350 14.91 26.63 17.29
N LEU A 351 14.70 25.77 18.30
CA LEU A 351 13.87 24.57 18.16
C LEU A 351 12.38 24.92 18.04
N ARG A 352 11.93 25.97 18.75
CA ARG A 352 10.56 26.48 18.58
C ARG A 352 10.34 27.03 17.18
N SER A 353 11.26 27.86 16.69
CA SER A 353 11.21 28.41 15.33
C SER A 353 11.21 27.29 14.29
N TYR A 354 12.16 26.36 14.41
CA TYR A 354 12.24 25.19 13.57
C TYR A 354 10.93 24.40 13.53
N ALA A 355 10.38 24.02 14.69
CA ALA A 355 9.12 23.28 14.78
C ALA A 355 7.90 24.06 14.27
N PHE A 356 7.92 25.39 14.35
CA PHE A 356 6.85 26.23 13.84
C PHE A 356 6.77 26.21 12.31
N HIS A 357 7.93 26.29 11.64
CA HIS A 357 8.05 26.34 10.18
C HIS A 357 8.06 24.96 9.52
N LEU A 358 8.50 23.93 10.25
CA LEU A 358 8.73 22.59 9.70
C LEU A 358 7.55 22.00 8.91
N PRO A 359 6.27 22.08 9.36
CA PRO A 359 5.14 21.60 8.55
C PRO A 359 5.06 22.21 7.14
N ALA A 360 5.33 23.50 7.02
CA ALA A 360 5.35 24.17 5.72
C ALA A 360 6.60 23.79 4.92
N THR A 361 7.74 23.64 5.58
CA THR A 361 9.00 23.22 4.94
C THR A 361 8.91 21.81 4.36
N VAL A 362 8.35 20.83 5.09
CA VAL A 362 8.18 19.46 4.55
C VAL A 362 7.16 19.43 3.42
N ALA A 363 6.11 20.26 3.47
CA ALA A 363 5.15 20.39 2.38
C ALA A 363 5.80 20.99 1.12
N ALA A 364 6.60 22.05 1.28
CA ALA A 364 7.34 22.66 0.19
C ALA A 364 8.39 21.70 -0.40
N ALA A 365 9.12 20.96 0.45
CA ALA A 365 10.06 19.94 0.02
C ALA A 365 9.37 18.80 -0.75
N ALA A 366 8.26 18.28 -0.25
CA ALA A 366 7.47 17.25 -0.93
C ALA A 366 6.93 17.75 -2.28
N LEU A 367 6.46 19.00 -2.36
CA LEU A 367 6.02 19.62 -3.60
C LEU A 367 7.18 19.81 -4.59
N ALA A 368 8.34 20.28 -4.14
CA ALA A 368 9.52 20.42 -4.99
C ALA A 368 10.01 19.07 -5.54
N LEU A 369 10.08 18.06 -4.68
CA LEU A 369 10.45 16.69 -5.07
C LEU A 369 9.44 16.07 -6.03
N THR A 370 8.18 16.50 -5.99
CA THR A 370 7.13 16.00 -6.89
C THR A 370 7.49 16.21 -8.36
N ALA A 371 8.26 17.23 -8.71
CA ALA A 371 8.75 17.42 -10.09
C ALA A 371 9.62 16.28 -10.61
N SER A 372 10.27 15.52 -9.71
CA SER A 372 11.09 14.33 -10.02
C SER A 372 10.42 13.00 -9.67
N LEU A 373 9.14 13.04 -9.27
CA LEU A 373 8.39 11.88 -8.81
C LEU A 373 7.17 11.65 -9.70
N PRO A 374 6.54 10.46 -9.65
CA PRO A 374 5.53 10.05 -10.61
C PRO A 374 4.32 10.98 -10.79
N LEU A 375 3.95 11.78 -9.78
CA LEU A 375 2.87 12.76 -9.94
C LEU A 375 3.22 13.89 -10.93
N SER A 376 4.49 14.11 -11.28
CA SER A 376 4.87 15.07 -12.34
C SER A 376 4.25 14.70 -13.69
N ALA A 377 3.98 13.41 -13.94
CA ALA A 377 3.32 12.94 -15.17
C ALA A 377 1.94 13.59 -15.38
N LEU A 378 1.26 14.04 -14.32
CA LEU A 378 -0.02 14.75 -14.42
C LEU A 378 0.10 16.13 -15.11
N THR A 379 1.32 16.65 -15.24
CA THR A 379 1.59 17.89 -15.98
C THR A 379 1.82 17.65 -17.47
N GLU A 380 1.96 16.39 -17.89
CA GLU A 380 2.24 16.00 -19.26
C GLU A 380 0.94 15.61 -19.97
N ALA A 381 0.63 16.26 -21.10
CA ALA A 381 -0.58 15.95 -21.87
C ALA A 381 -0.62 14.49 -22.35
N ASP A 382 0.55 13.89 -22.59
CA ASP A 382 0.67 12.52 -23.04
C ASP A 382 0.19 11.51 -21.98
N ALA A 383 0.30 11.81 -20.68
CA ALA A 383 -0.17 10.93 -19.61
C ALA A 383 -1.68 10.60 -19.70
N TYR A 384 -2.46 11.43 -20.40
CA TYR A 384 -3.90 11.28 -20.57
C TYR A 384 -4.32 10.64 -21.91
N ARG A 385 -3.38 10.39 -22.82
CA ARG A 385 -3.65 9.78 -24.13
C ARG A 385 -3.34 8.29 -24.13
N VAL A 386 -3.95 7.55 -25.04
CA VAL A 386 -3.55 6.18 -25.35
C VAL A 386 -2.69 6.24 -26.61
N PRO A 387 -1.39 5.88 -26.56
CA PRO A 387 -0.54 5.92 -27.74
C PRO A 387 -1.02 4.95 -28.84
N ASP A 388 -0.91 5.33 -30.11
CA ASP A 388 -1.29 4.48 -31.26
C ASP A 388 -0.60 3.11 -31.23
N ARG A 389 0.66 3.08 -30.78
CA ARG A 389 1.42 1.83 -30.59
C ARG A 389 0.72 0.87 -29.63
N VAL A 390 0.11 1.39 -28.56
CA VAL A 390 -0.59 0.56 -27.56
C VAL A 390 -1.87 0.04 -28.16
N THR A 391 -2.65 0.90 -28.82
CA THR A 391 -3.89 0.48 -29.52
C THR A 391 -3.61 -0.61 -30.54
N ALA A 392 -2.51 -0.52 -31.30
CA ALA A 392 -2.13 -1.55 -32.27
C ALA A 392 -1.76 -2.89 -31.60
N VAL A 393 -1.06 -2.84 -30.46
CA VAL A 393 -0.75 -4.03 -29.66
C VAL A 393 -2.02 -4.63 -29.06
N GLU A 394 -2.90 -3.83 -28.46
CA GLU A 394 -4.16 -4.30 -27.88
C GLU A 394 -5.03 -5.00 -28.93
N ARG A 395 -5.14 -4.44 -30.15
CA ARG A 395 -5.82 -5.12 -31.27
C ARG A 395 -5.21 -6.48 -31.62
N LEU A 396 -3.89 -6.63 -31.56
CA LEU A 396 -3.23 -7.93 -31.75
C LEU A 396 -3.61 -8.90 -30.62
N LEU A 397 -3.56 -8.43 -29.37
CA LEU A 397 -3.90 -9.25 -28.20
C LEU A 397 -5.37 -9.68 -28.21
N ASP A 398 -6.28 -8.83 -28.65
CA ASP A 398 -7.73 -9.10 -28.75
C ASP A 398 -8.07 -10.24 -29.72
N THR A 399 -7.14 -10.62 -30.62
CA THR A 399 -7.30 -11.81 -31.48
C THR A 399 -7.15 -13.13 -30.73
N VAL A 400 -6.54 -13.12 -29.52
CA VAL A 400 -6.49 -14.29 -28.65
C VAL A 400 -7.90 -14.52 -28.07
N PRO A 401 -8.51 -15.70 -28.22
CA PRO A 401 -9.83 -15.98 -27.68
C PRO A 401 -9.87 -15.95 -26.14
N ASP A 402 -11.02 -15.54 -25.58
CA ASP A 402 -11.28 -15.67 -24.15
C ASP A 402 -11.23 -17.15 -23.71
N GLY A 403 -10.74 -17.38 -22.49
CA GLY A 403 -10.55 -18.73 -21.94
C GLY A 403 -9.32 -19.48 -22.47
N ALA A 404 -8.63 -18.95 -23.48
CA ALA A 404 -7.43 -19.59 -24.03
C ALA A 404 -6.31 -19.71 -22.99
N THR A 405 -5.49 -20.75 -23.13
CA THR A 405 -4.24 -20.89 -22.38
C THR A 405 -3.11 -20.14 -23.07
N VAL A 406 -2.41 -19.26 -22.34
CA VAL A 406 -1.41 -18.36 -22.93
C VAL A 406 -0.14 -18.33 -22.10
N GLU A 407 1.02 -18.53 -22.74
CA GLU A 407 2.31 -18.17 -22.14
C GLU A 407 2.72 -16.76 -22.54
N SER A 408 3.14 -15.94 -21.56
CA SER A 408 3.45 -14.53 -21.78
C SER A 408 4.52 -13.95 -20.86
N ASN A 409 5.00 -12.74 -21.17
CA ASN A 409 5.89 -11.92 -20.35
C ASN A 409 5.29 -10.53 -20.02
N ILE A 410 6.10 -9.63 -19.46
CA ILE A 410 5.68 -8.26 -19.08
C ILE A 410 5.17 -7.49 -20.30
N GLY A 411 4.06 -6.77 -20.11
CA GLY A 411 3.33 -6.07 -21.16
C GLY A 411 2.00 -6.79 -21.45
N PRO A 412 1.99 -7.89 -22.23
CA PRO A 412 0.75 -8.58 -22.59
C PRO A 412 0.01 -9.20 -21.41
N ILE A 413 0.71 -9.65 -20.35
CA ILE A 413 0.10 -10.29 -19.17
C ILE A 413 -1.13 -9.51 -18.68
N THR A 414 -0.98 -8.20 -18.46
CA THR A 414 -2.04 -7.34 -17.88
C THR A 414 -3.21 -7.04 -18.83
N ARG A 415 -3.19 -7.55 -20.06
CA ARG A 415 -4.29 -7.50 -21.02
C ARG A 415 -4.99 -8.84 -21.22
N LEU A 416 -4.38 -9.91 -20.72
CA LEU A 416 -4.81 -11.27 -20.94
C LEU A 416 -5.26 -11.95 -19.65
N THR A 417 -4.70 -11.60 -18.49
CA THR A 417 -4.97 -12.30 -17.24
C THR A 417 -6.42 -12.20 -16.76
N SER A 418 -7.18 -11.17 -17.15
CA SER A 418 -8.61 -11.05 -16.83
C SER A 418 -9.46 -12.10 -17.55
N ARG A 419 -9.12 -12.43 -18.80
CA ARG A 419 -9.96 -13.24 -19.72
C ARG A 419 -9.36 -14.58 -20.13
N CYS A 420 -8.06 -14.77 -19.96
CA CYS A 420 -7.32 -15.98 -20.33
C CYS A 420 -6.75 -16.67 -19.08
N ARG A 421 -6.27 -17.91 -19.28
CA ARG A 421 -5.42 -18.63 -18.32
C ARG A 421 -3.96 -18.39 -18.71
N VAL A 422 -3.30 -17.48 -18.00
CA VAL A 422 -1.98 -16.97 -18.38
C VAL A 422 -0.88 -17.55 -17.50
N PHE A 423 0.19 -17.99 -18.13
CA PHE A 423 1.42 -18.50 -17.52
C PHE A 423 2.58 -17.59 -17.86
N TRP A 424 3.59 -17.53 -17.00
CA TRP A 424 4.85 -16.90 -17.37
C TRP A 424 5.58 -17.77 -18.39
N ILE A 425 6.25 -17.12 -19.35
CA ILE A 425 6.99 -17.80 -20.40
C ILE A 425 8.01 -18.79 -19.83
N GLY A 426 7.95 -20.05 -20.25
CA GLY A 426 8.81 -21.13 -19.72
C GLY A 426 8.40 -21.67 -18.35
N ARG A 427 7.26 -21.23 -17.79
CA ARG A 427 6.70 -21.77 -16.54
C ARG A 427 5.43 -22.60 -16.73
N ALA A 428 4.87 -22.76 -17.93
CA ALA A 428 3.73 -23.67 -18.15
C ALA A 428 4.15 -25.16 -18.21
N LYS A 429 5.04 -25.60 -17.32
CA LYS A 429 5.59 -26.97 -17.32
C LYS A 429 4.47 -28.01 -17.26
N GLY A 430 4.53 -29.00 -18.15
CA GLY A 430 3.54 -30.07 -18.24
C GLY A 430 2.23 -29.68 -18.94
N LEU A 431 2.13 -28.45 -19.44
CA LEU A 431 1.02 -27.97 -20.27
C LEU A 431 1.56 -27.52 -21.63
N THR A 432 0.69 -27.54 -22.64
CA THR A 432 0.97 -27.00 -23.96
C THR A 432 -0.04 -25.88 -24.24
N PRO A 433 0.35 -24.62 -24.05
CA PRO A 433 -0.53 -23.46 -24.25
C PRO A 433 -1.10 -23.38 -25.67
N ASP A 434 -2.28 -22.79 -25.80
CA ASP A 434 -2.88 -22.51 -27.11
C ASP A 434 -2.13 -21.39 -27.84
N TYR A 435 -1.60 -20.43 -27.09
CA TYR A 435 -0.87 -19.27 -27.60
C TYR A 435 0.41 -18.99 -26.81
N ILE A 436 1.41 -18.46 -27.51
CA ILE A 436 2.59 -17.84 -26.91
C ILE A 436 2.60 -16.38 -27.35
N VAL A 437 2.54 -15.46 -26.39
CA VAL A 437 2.42 -14.02 -26.64
C VAL A 437 3.42 -13.27 -25.80
N PHE A 438 4.36 -12.55 -26.42
CA PHE A 438 5.38 -11.86 -25.64
C PHE A 438 5.82 -10.55 -26.29
N ASN A 439 6.17 -9.60 -25.43
CA ASN A 439 6.88 -8.40 -25.82
C ASN A 439 8.35 -8.75 -26.11
N ASN A 440 8.75 -8.57 -27.37
CA ASN A 440 10.12 -8.74 -27.88
C ASN A 440 10.68 -7.42 -28.43
N SER A 441 10.23 -6.26 -27.93
CA SER A 441 10.70 -4.95 -28.40
C SER A 441 12.21 -4.75 -28.23
N SER A 442 12.81 -5.35 -27.20
CA SER A 442 14.27 -5.37 -26.98
C SER A 442 15.03 -6.41 -27.81
N ARG A 443 14.32 -7.21 -28.63
CA ARG A 443 14.88 -8.25 -29.51
C ARG A 443 15.73 -9.28 -28.77
N TRP A 444 15.36 -9.61 -27.53
CA TRP A 444 16.03 -10.62 -26.72
C TRP A 444 15.82 -12.04 -27.31
N VAL A 445 14.70 -12.29 -28.00
CA VAL A 445 14.51 -13.49 -28.84
C VAL A 445 14.86 -13.17 -30.28
N LYS A 446 15.91 -13.83 -30.80
CA LYS A 446 16.36 -13.69 -32.20
C LYS A 446 15.63 -14.64 -33.16
N ASP A 447 15.53 -15.92 -32.80
CA ASP A 447 14.80 -16.94 -33.55
C ASP A 447 13.49 -17.27 -32.84
N VAL A 448 12.41 -16.61 -33.26
CA VAL A 448 11.08 -16.77 -32.64
C VAL A 448 10.54 -18.20 -32.80
N PRO A 449 10.53 -18.82 -34.00
CA PRO A 449 10.14 -20.23 -34.15
C PRO A 449 11.04 -21.20 -33.36
N GLY A 450 12.35 -20.98 -33.36
CA GLY A 450 13.29 -21.78 -32.55
C GLY A 450 13.01 -21.69 -31.06
N TYR A 451 12.74 -20.49 -30.56
CA TYR A 451 12.40 -20.26 -29.17
C TYR A 451 11.09 -20.94 -28.77
N ALA A 452 10.06 -20.88 -29.62
CA ALA A 452 8.81 -21.61 -29.39
C ALA A 452 9.03 -23.13 -29.30
N ARG A 453 9.87 -23.70 -30.18
CA ARG A 453 10.26 -25.12 -30.13
C ARG A 453 11.07 -25.46 -28.88
N GLN A 454 11.91 -24.54 -28.40
CA GLN A 454 12.65 -24.73 -27.14
C GLN A 454 11.70 -24.81 -25.93
N LEU A 455 10.70 -23.93 -25.88
CA LEU A 455 9.69 -23.92 -24.82
C LEU A 455 8.81 -25.17 -24.87
N HIS A 456 8.38 -25.57 -26.08
CA HIS A 456 7.43 -26.67 -26.28
C HIS A 456 7.90 -27.61 -27.42
N PRO A 457 8.85 -28.52 -27.15
CA PRO A 457 9.47 -29.36 -28.20
C PRO A 457 8.50 -30.31 -28.92
N ARG A 458 7.36 -30.62 -28.31
CA ARG A 458 6.36 -31.56 -28.82
C ARG A 458 5.20 -30.89 -29.57
N ALA A 459 5.15 -29.55 -29.60
CA ALA A 459 4.06 -28.81 -30.21
C ALA A 459 4.57 -27.88 -31.31
N GLN A 460 3.73 -27.65 -32.32
CA GLN A 460 4.01 -26.71 -33.40
C GLN A 460 3.26 -25.41 -33.18
N TYR A 461 3.96 -24.30 -33.35
CA TYR A 461 3.42 -22.96 -33.25
C TYR A 461 3.69 -22.19 -34.55
N GLU A 462 2.67 -21.49 -35.03
CA GLU A 462 2.74 -20.63 -36.21
C GLU A 462 2.64 -19.16 -35.81
N LEU A 463 3.44 -18.31 -36.44
CA LEU A 463 3.38 -16.86 -36.25
C LEU A 463 2.06 -16.32 -36.82
N ARG A 464 1.21 -15.77 -35.95
CA ARG A 464 -0.06 -15.16 -36.34
C ARG A 464 -0.01 -13.64 -36.40
N GLY A 465 0.92 -13.02 -35.68
CA GLY A 465 1.11 -11.58 -35.78
C GLY A 465 2.38 -11.07 -35.11
N LEU A 466 2.86 -9.94 -35.63
CA LEU A 466 3.99 -9.18 -35.11
C LEU A 466 3.66 -7.69 -35.21
N VAL A 467 3.50 -7.01 -34.07
CA VAL A 467 3.14 -5.59 -34.03
C VAL A 467 3.96 -4.89 -32.95
N GLN A 468 4.70 -3.84 -33.30
CA GLN A 468 5.47 -3.04 -32.33
C GLN A 468 6.41 -3.86 -31.43
N GLY A 469 6.96 -4.96 -31.96
CA GLY A 469 7.81 -5.90 -31.21
C GLY A 469 7.06 -6.94 -30.39
N TYR A 470 5.73 -6.90 -30.33
CA TYR A 470 4.91 -7.93 -29.72
C TYR A 470 4.68 -9.07 -30.70
N VAL A 471 4.98 -10.29 -30.25
CA VAL A 471 4.89 -11.52 -31.02
C VAL A 471 3.67 -12.31 -30.56
N LEU A 472 2.86 -12.80 -31.50
CA LEU A 472 1.73 -13.70 -31.27
C LEU A 472 1.93 -14.98 -32.07
N LEU A 473 2.07 -16.10 -31.36
CA LEU A 473 2.17 -17.45 -31.91
C LEU A 473 0.92 -18.25 -31.51
N LYS A 474 0.38 -19.03 -32.44
CA LYS A 474 -0.76 -19.94 -32.20
C LYS A 474 -0.34 -21.38 -32.43
N ARG A 475 -0.73 -22.27 -31.51
CA ARG A 475 -0.53 -23.71 -31.65
C ARG A 475 -1.34 -24.25 -32.84
N THR A 476 -0.70 -25.10 -33.67
CA THR A 476 -1.33 -25.70 -34.87
C THR A 476 -1.51 -27.21 -34.77
N SER A 477 -0.84 -27.88 -33.83
CA SER A 477 -0.99 -29.31 -33.56
C SER A 477 -1.47 -29.54 -32.11
N PRO A 478 -2.35 -30.52 -31.84
CA PRO A 478 -2.78 -30.89 -30.49
C PRO A 478 -1.60 -31.15 -29.53
#